data_AF-A0AAP5HFZ2-F1
#
_entry.id   AF-A0AAP5HFZ2-F1
#
_cell.length_a   1.000
_cell.length_b   1.000
_cell.length_c   1.000
_cell.angle_alpha   90.00
_cell.angle_beta   90.00
_cell.angle_gamma   90.00
#
_symmetry.space_group_name_H-M   'P 1'
#
loop_
_entity.id
_entity.type
_entity.pdbx_description
1 polymer ?
#
loop_
_entity_poly.entity_id
_entity_poly.type
_entity_poly.pdbx_seq_one_letter_code
_entity_poly.pdbx_strand_id
1 'polypeptide(L)'
;MKISKTILPAALFCALGLSSASQAQMQYDISRATCRDYQAMTPPAKRDFAAWMSGWFNGKAGRTELNLQVYHANIATMQKWCAANPSATVMSLIETASRNATAVRGGPASIDAAGITCGDFIGSDPETQLIVSAWTAGYASADKDAAKIDVKAFARHEKAVQTACAKNKKQLLLPTVSKSWQ
;
A
#
# COMPACT_ATOMS: atom_id res chain seq x y z
N MET A 1 21.51 -6.24 -72.05
CA MET A 1 20.12 -5.77 -71.97
C MET A 1 19.36 -6.62 -70.95
N LYS A 2 18.74 -5.97 -69.95
CA LYS A 2 17.63 -6.42 -69.08
C LYS A 2 17.86 -7.36 -67.87
N ILE A 3 17.65 -6.73 -66.70
CA ILE A 3 16.76 -7.09 -65.57
C ILE A 3 17.30 -8.01 -64.46
N SER A 4 17.75 -7.32 -63.40
CA SER A 4 17.66 -7.57 -61.94
C SER A 4 16.76 -8.71 -61.43
N LYS A 5 17.22 -9.39 -60.37
CA LYS A 5 16.37 -9.96 -59.29
C LYS A 5 17.15 -10.13 -57.98
N THR A 6 17.12 -9.04 -57.21
CA THR A 6 16.78 -8.96 -55.78
C THR A 6 17.50 -9.85 -54.75
N ILE A 7 18.37 -9.19 -54.00
CA ILE A 7 18.87 -9.55 -52.67
C ILE A 7 17.69 -9.56 -51.69
N LEU A 8 17.52 -10.63 -50.89
CA LEU A 8 16.73 -10.60 -49.65
C LEU A 8 17.66 -10.91 -48.46
N PRO A 9 17.92 -9.96 -47.55
CA PRO A 9 18.40 -10.31 -46.22
C PRO A 9 17.21 -10.79 -45.40
N ALA A 10 17.36 -11.95 -44.76
CA ALA A 10 16.44 -12.42 -43.74
C ALA A 10 16.48 -11.44 -42.56
N ALA A 11 15.51 -10.53 -42.51
CA ALA A 11 15.29 -9.65 -41.38
C ALA A 11 14.76 -10.50 -40.22
N LEU A 12 15.67 -10.85 -39.29
CA LEU A 12 15.34 -11.42 -37.99
C LEU A 12 14.61 -10.32 -37.19
N PHE A 13 13.27 -10.30 -37.28
CA PHE A 13 12.44 -9.46 -36.42
C PHE A 13 12.52 -10.03 -34.99
N CYS A 14 13.44 -9.50 -34.19
CA CYS A 14 13.37 -9.58 -32.73
C CYS A 14 12.12 -8.81 -32.28
N ALA A 15 10.99 -9.50 -32.15
CA ALA A 15 9.85 -9.03 -31.39
C ALA A 15 10.19 -9.09 -29.88
N LEU A 16 11.07 -8.20 -29.42
CA LEU A 16 11.22 -7.85 -28.01
C LEU A 16 10.19 -6.75 -27.72
N GLY A 17 8.95 -7.14 -27.45
CA GLY A 17 7.90 -6.14 -27.27
C GLY A 17 6.64 -6.74 -26.69
N LEU A 18 6.68 -7.02 -25.39
CA LEU A 18 5.62 -6.85 -24.38
C LEU A 18 5.99 -7.73 -23.18
N SER A 19 6.87 -7.21 -22.33
CA SER A 19 6.99 -7.69 -20.96
C SER A 19 5.67 -7.40 -20.26
N SER A 20 4.73 -8.35 -20.28
CA SER A 20 3.55 -8.37 -19.41
C SER A 20 3.98 -8.67 -17.96
N ALA A 21 4.90 -7.87 -17.43
CA ALA A 21 5.35 -7.95 -16.05
C ALA A 21 4.32 -7.23 -15.18
N SER A 22 3.24 -7.90 -14.79
CA SER A 22 2.32 -7.32 -13.78
C SER A 22 1.65 -8.37 -12.86
N GLN A 23 1.77 -9.67 -13.13
CA GLN A 23 1.11 -10.69 -12.29
C GLN A 23 1.99 -11.22 -11.13
N ALA A 24 3.23 -10.76 -10.99
CA ALA A 24 4.18 -11.25 -9.98
C ALA A 24 4.92 -10.16 -9.20
N GLN A 25 4.59 -8.87 -9.41
CA GLN A 25 5.21 -7.81 -8.61
C GLN A 25 4.68 -7.91 -7.18
N MET A 26 5.56 -8.32 -6.26
CA MET A 26 5.26 -8.40 -4.83
C MET A 26 5.76 -7.18 -4.09
N GLN A 27 6.62 -6.40 -4.74
CA GLN A 27 7.13 -5.14 -4.27
C GLN A 27 6.64 -4.04 -5.19
N TYR A 28 5.99 -3.04 -4.60
CA TYR A 28 5.47 -1.89 -5.32
C TYR A 28 6.21 -0.65 -4.87
N ASP A 29 6.76 0.09 -5.83
CA ASP A 29 7.16 1.47 -5.62
C ASP A 29 5.92 2.34 -5.75
N ILE A 30 5.43 2.90 -4.64
CA ILE A 30 4.18 3.68 -4.61
C ILE A 30 4.26 4.91 -5.50
N SER A 31 5.46 5.45 -5.75
CA SER A 31 5.65 6.59 -6.67
C SER A 31 5.36 6.23 -8.14
N ARG A 32 5.33 4.93 -8.48
CA ARG A 32 5.15 4.42 -9.84
C ARG A 32 3.96 3.49 -10.00
N ALA A 33 3.46 2.92 -8.91
CA ALA A 33 2.34 1.97 -8.92
C ALA A 33 1.11 2.59 -9.59
N THR A 34 0.61 1.92 -10.62
CA THR A 34 -0.56 2.38 -11.37
C THR A 34 -1.86 1.81 -10.82
N CYS A 35 -2.97 2.43 -11.19
CA CYS A 35 -4.29 1.90 -10.91
C CYS A 35 -4.53 0.52 -11.53
N ARG A 36 -3.91 0.22 -12.68
CA ARG A 36 -3.92 -1.13 -13.26
C ARG A 36 -3.23 -2.13 -12.33
N ASP A 37 -2.07 -1.78 -11.81
CA ASP A 37 -1.33 -2.64 -10.86
C ASP A 37 -2.16 -2.88 -9.60
N TYR A 38 -2.71 -1.81 -9.02
CA TYR A 38 -3.60 -1.92 -7.87
C TYR A 38 -4.82 -2.80 -8.17
N GLN A 39 -5.48 -2.62 -9.32
CA GLN A 39 -6.64 -3.43 -9.71
C GLN A 39 -6.30 -4.92 -9.91
N ALA A 40 -5.07 -5.24 -10.31
CA ALA A 40 -4.60 -6.61 -10.50
C ALA A 40 -4.24 -7.33 -9.19
N MET A 41 -4.07 -6.61 -8.08
CA MET A 41 -3.79 -7.20 -6.78
C MET A 41 -4.94 -8.08 -6.26
N THR A 42 -4.59 -9.09 -5.47
CA THR A 42 -5.57 -9.88 -4.70
C THR A 42 -6.26 -8.99 -3.64
N PRO A 43 -7.46 -9.34 -3.14
CA PRO A 43 -8.14 -8.53 -2.13
C PRO A 43 -7.29 -8.24 -0.87
N PRO A 44 -6.55 -9.21 -0.29
CA PRO A 44 -5.65 -8.91 0.84
C PRO A 44 -4.52 -7.93 0.46
N ALA A 45 -3.89 -8.12 -0.70
CA ALA A 45 -2.83 -7.21 -1.16
C ALA A 45 -3.35 -5.79 -1.43
N LYS A 46 -4.56 -5.64 -1.98
CA LYS A 46 -5.22 -4.33 -2.15
C LYS A 46 -5.40 -3.63 -0.80
N ARG A 47 -5.93 -4.34 0.20
CA ARG A 47 -6.12 -3.81 1.57
C ARG A 47 -4.79 -3.39 2.17
N ASP A 48 -3.80 -4.27 2.17
CA ASP A 48 -2.50 -4.00 2.82
C ASP A 48 -1.76 -2.85 2.14
N PHE A 49 -1.77 -2.83 0.80
CA PHE A 49 -1.22 -1.74 0.01
C PHE A 49 -1.88 -0.40 0.35
N ALA A 50 -3.21 -0.35 0.40
CA ALA A 50 -3.93 0.88 0.65
C ALA A 50 -3.81 1.37 2.10
N ALA A 51 -3.86 0.46 3.07
CA ALA A 51 -3.63 0.78 4.48
C ALA A 51 -2.21 1.32 4.70
N TRP A 52 -1.19 0.63 4.17
CA TRP A 52 0.20 1.06 4.26
C TRP A 52 0.43 2.42 3.60
N MET A 53 -0.08 2.65 2.39
CA MET A 53 0.03 3.97 1.75
C MET A 53 -0.62 5.07 2.59
N SER A 54 -1.82 4.82 3.13
CA SER A 54 -2.51 5.76 4.02
C SER A 54 -1.63 6.09 5.23
N GLY A 55 -1.03 5.08 5.85
CA GLY A 55 -0.08 5.24 6.95
C GLY A 55 1.14 6.07 6.55
N TRP A 56 1.75 5.77 5.41
CA TRP A 56 2.94 6.47 4.90
C TRP A 56 2.67 7.97 4.70
N PHE A 57 1.56 8.32 4.06
CA PHE A 57 1.18 9.73 3.86
C PHE A 57 0.91 10.46 5.17
N ASN A 58 0.23 9.79 6.10
CA ASN A 58 -0.02 10.34 7.42
C ASN A 58 1.27 10.52 8.23
N GLY A 59 2.22 9.59 8.13
CA GLY A 59 3.57 9.70 8.68
C GLY A 59 4.32 10.90 8.11
N LYS A 60 4.36 11.07 6.78
CA LYS A 60 4.98 12.26 6.15
C LYS A 60 4.34 13.58 6.59
N ALA A 61 3.06 13.55 6.95
CA ALA A 61 2.31 14.71 7.43
C ALA A 61 2.33 14.88 8.97
N GLY A 62 2.99 13.99 9.72
CA GLY A 62 3.00 14.00 11.20
C GLY A 62 1.63 13.76 11.83
N ARG A 63 0.72 13.06 11.14
CA ARG A 63 -0.65 12.77 11.59
C ARG A 63 -0.74 11.34 12.10
N THR A 64 -0.94 11.16 13.40
CA THR A 64 -0.95 9.82 14.01
C THR A 64 -2.32 9.12 13.93
N GLU A 65 -3.30 9.76 13.31
CA GLU A 65 -4.69 9.34 13.40
C GLU A 65 -5.15 8.51 12.20
N LEU A 66 -5.66 7.32 12.48
CA LEU A 66 -6.39 6.47 11.56
C LEU A 66 -7.87 6.46 11.92
N ASN A 67 -8.72 7.03 11.07
CA ASN A 67 -10.16 6.88 11.19
C ASN A 67 -10.64 5.79 10.21
N LEU A 68 -11.16 4.67 10.74
CA LEU A 68 -11.53 3.49 9.95
C LEU A 68 -12.70 3.76 8.99
N GLN A 69 -13.65 4.61 9.36
CA GLN A 69 -14.77 4.97 8.49
C GLN A 69 -14.29 5.81 7.30
N VAL A 70 -13.45 6.81 7.56
CA VAL A 70 -12.85 7.64 6.51
C VAL A 70 -11.93 6.81 5.62
N TYR A 71 -11.16 5.89 6.22
CA TYR A 71 -10.33 4.95 5.49
C TYR A 71 -11.17 4.14 4.48
N HIS A 72 -12.25 3.49 4.91
CA HIS A 72 -13.12 2.72 4.01
C HIS A 72 -13.74 3.58 2.90
N ALA A 73 -14.20 4.79 3.21
CA ALA A 73 -14.74 5.71 2.20
C ALA A 73 -13.68 6.12 1.16
N ASN A 74 -12.45 6.36 1.61
CA ASN A 74 -11.32 6.69 0.74
C ASN A 74 -10.95 5.50 -0.16
N ILE A 75 -10.94 4.27 0.37
CA ILE A 75 -10.68 3.06 -0.42
C ILE A 75 -11.74 2.86 -1.51
N ALA A 76 -13.03 3.02 -1.18
CA ALA A 76 -14.11 2.90 -2.15
C ALA A 76 -13.97 3.94 -3.28
N THR A 77 -13.63 5.18 -2.93
CA THR A 77 -13.36 6.26 -3.88
C THR A 77 -12.17 5.93 -4.78
N MET A 78 -11.07 5.46 -4.19
CA MET A 78 -9.86 5.07 -4.92
C MET A 78 -10.11 3.91 -5.87
N GLN A 79 -10.84 2.87 -5.44
CA GLN A 79 -11.20 1.73 -6.29
C GLN A 79 -12.00 2.17 -7.51
N LYS A 80 -13.03 3.01 -7.30
CA LYS A 80 -13.86 3.55 -8.38
C LYS A 80 -13.03 4.38 -9.36
N TRP A 81 -12.19 5.27 -8.86
CA TRP A 81 -11.33 6.11 -9.70
C TRP A 81 -10.31 5.27 -10.48
N CYS A 82 -9.70 4.28 -9.84
CA CYS A 82 -8.73 3.40 -10.51
C CYS A 82 -9.35 2.54 -11.61
N ALA A 83 -10.61 2.14 -11.47
CA ALA A 83 -11.32 1.45 -12.54
C ALA A 83 -11.48 2.33 -13.79
N ALA A 84 -11.67 3.64 -13.61
CA ALA A 84 -11.82 4.61 -14.70
C ALA A 84 -10.48 5.14 -15.25
N ASN A 85 -9.38 5.01 -14.49
CA ASN A 85 -8.08 5.64 -14.81
C ASN A 85 -6.92 4.62 -14.74
N PRO A 86 -6.92 3.54 -15.52
CA PRO A 86 -5.99 2.42 -15.33
C PRO A 86 -4.51 2.79 -15.50
N SER A 87 -4.19 3.80 -16.31
CA SER A 87 -2.80 4.24 -16.54
C SER A 87 -2.30 5.29 -15.54
N ALA A 88 -3.19 5.84 -14.71
CA ALA A 88 -2.80 6.83 -13.73
C ALA A 88 -2.12 6.18 -12.52
N THR A 89 -1.20 6.89 -11.88
CA THR A 89 -0.59 6.42 -10.62
C THR A 89 -1.61 6.43 -9.49
N VAL A 90 -1.49 5.52 -8.53
CA VAL A 90 -2.35 5.55 -7.34
C VAL A 90 -2.09 6.81 -6.49
N MET A 91 -0.84 7.27 -6.45
CA MET A 91 -0.42 8.49 -5.75
C MET A 91 -1.16 9.75 -6.22
N SER A 92 -1.39 9.93 -7.52
CA SER A 92 -1.96 11.18 -8.04
C SER A 92 -3.36 11.49 -7.49
N LEU A 93 -4.17 10.45 -7.22
CA LEU A 93 -5.45 10.63 -6.53
C LEU A 93 -5.24 10.98 -5.06
N ILE A 94 -4.38 10.23 -4.38
CA ILE A 94 -4.17 10.40 -2.94
C ILE A 94 -3.58 11.78 -2.63
N GLU A 95 -2.60 12.26 -3.39
CA GLU A 95 -2.06 13.60 -3.18
C GLU A 95 -3.12 14.69 -3.35
N THR A 96 -4.01 14.54 -4.34
CA THR A 96 -5.12 15.47 -4.59
C THR A 96 -6.12 15.43 -3.44
N ALA A 97 -6.44 14.23 -2.92
CA ALA A 97 -7.31 14.06 -1.77
C ALA A 97 -6.67 14.62 -0.49
N SER A 98 -5.40 14.32 -0.23
CA SER A 98 -4.65 14.72 0.97
C SER A 98 -4.42 16.23 1.05
N ARG A 99 -4.19 16.91 -0.08
CA ARG A 99 -4.09 18.39 -0.13
C ARG A 99 -5.38 19.08 0.31
N ASN A 100 -6.53 18.46 0.05
CA ASN A 100 -7.85 19.02 0.35
C ASN A 100 -8.52 18.39 1.58
N ALA A 101 -7.86 17.43 2.24
CA ALA A 101 -8.44 16.69 3.35
C ALA A 101 -8.40 17.51 4.65
N THR A 102 -9.56 17.78 5.22
CA THR A 102 -9.69 18.20 6.61
C THR A 102 -9.30 17.03 7.52
N ALA A 103 -8.39 17.26 8.46
CA ALA A 103 -8.05 16.24 9.45
C ALA A 103 -9.28 15.95 10.32
N VAL A 104 -9.84 14.75 10.18
CA VAL A 104 -10.83 14.23 11.12
C VAL A 104 -10.07 13.87 12.40
N ARG A 105 -10.50 14.43 13.53
CA ARG A 105 -9.94 14.15 14.85
C ARG A 105 -10.96 13.56 15.81
N GLY A 106 -10.63 12.41 16.38
CA GLY A 106 -11.44 11.68 17.35
C GLY A 106 -12.65 10.96 16.76
N GLY A 107 -13.57 10.58 17.65
CA GLY A 107 -14.75 9.78 17.34
C GLY A 107 -14.54 8.27 17.53
N PRO A 108 -15.62 7.48 17.53
CA PRO A 108 -15.57 6.06 17.89
C PRO A 108 -14.82 5.18 16.89
N ALA A 109 -14.61 5.66 15.66
CA ALA A 109 -13.86 4.97 14.61
C ALA A 109 -12.40 5.43 14.50
N SER A 110 -11.96 6.33 15.38
CA SER A 110 -10.61 6.89 15.37
C SER A 110 -9.66 6.11 16.26
N ILE A 111 -8.46 5.90 15.74
CA ILE A 111 -7.34 5.25 16.40
C ILE A 111 -6.15 6.20 16.33
N ASP A 112 -5.63 6.61 17.48
CA ASP A 112 -4.34 7.28 17.57
C ASP A 112 -3.22 6.23 17.59
N ALA A 113 -2.49 6.11 16.48
CA ALA A 113 -1.41 5.15 16.33
C ALA A 113 -0.22 5.42 17.26
N ALA A 114 -0.07 6.65 17.77
CA ALA A 114 0.95 6.95 18.77
C ALA A 114 0.58 6.45 20.18
N GLY A 115 -0.72 6.35 20.47
CA GLY A 115 -1.25 5.97 21.78
C GLY A 115 -1.73 4.52 21.90
N ILE A 116 -2.07 3.86 20.79
CA ILE A 116 -2.64 2.50 20.82
C ILE A 116 -1.65 1.46 21.39
N THR A 117 -2.14 0.67 22.35
CA THR A 117 -1.36 -0.43 22.93
C THR A 117 -1.54 -1.74 22.15
N CYS A 118 -0.61 -2.67 22.33
CA CYS A 118 -0.74 -4.04 21.83
C CYS A 118 -2.00 -4.77 22.37
N GLY A 119 -2.46 -4.40 23.57
CA GLY A 119 -3.69 -4.92 24.16
C GLY A 119 -4.93 -4.43 23.42
N ASP A 120 -5.00 -3.13 23.14
CA ASP A 120 -6.08 -2.53 22.34
C ASP A 120 -6.10 -3.12 20.93
N PHE A 121 -4.92 -3.26 20.31
CA PHE A 121 -4.76 -3.88 19.00
C PHE A 121 -5.29 -5.33 18.96
N ILE A 122 -4.82 -6.20 19.85
CA ILE A 122 -5.29 -7.61 19.88
C ILE A 122 -6.77 -7.71 20.28
N GLY A 123 -7.27 -6.76 21.06
CA GLY A 123 -8.69 -6.70 21.42
C GLY A 123 -9.63 -6.30 20.28
N SER A 124 -9.09 -5.75 19.19
CA SER A 124 -9.89 -5.34 18.02
C SER A 124 -10.30 -6.53 17.15
N ASP A 125 -11.31 -6.33 16.30
CA ASP A 125 -11.74 -7.33 15.34
C ASP A 125 -10.64 -7.64 14.29
N PRO A 126 -10.69 -8.81 13.63
CA PRO A 126 -9.63 -9.23 12.71
C PRO A 126 -9.36 -8.26 11.55
N GLU A 127 -10.39 -7.60 11.02
CA GLU A 127 -10.20 -6.64 9.92
C GLU A 127 -9.47 -5.39 10.43
N THR A 128 -9.87 -4.87 11.59
CA THR A 128 -9.16 -3.76 12.24
C THR A 128 -7.70 -4.11 12.50
N GLN A 129 -7.39 -5.32 12.97
CA GLN A 129 -6.01 -5.75 13.17
C GLN A 129 -5.19 -5.71 11.87
N LEU A 130 -5.76 -6.16 10.75
CA LEU A 130 -5.10 -6.15 9.46
C LEU A 130 -4.82 -4.71 8.98
N ILE A 131 -5.82 -3.84 9.07
CA ILE A 131 -5.71 -2.44 8.64
C ILE A 131 -4.71 -1.68 9.52
N VAL A 132 -4.84 -1.77 10.84
CA VAL A 132 -4.00 -1.03 11.79
C VAL A 132 -2.54 -1.49 11.68
N SER A 133 -2.29 -2.80 11.53
CA SER A 133 -0.95 -3.33 11.33
C SER A 133 -0.29 -2.76 10.06
N ALA A 134 -1.00 -2.81 8.92
CA ALA A 134 -0.50 -2.29 7.66
C ALA A 134 -0.32 -0.76 7.67
N TRP A 135 -1.29 -0.04 8.22
CA TRP A 135 -1.21 1.42 8.37
C TRP A 135 -0.02 1.83 9.24
N THR A 136 0.18 1.17 10.39
CA THR A 136 1.29 1.47 11.30
C THR A 136 2.65 1.19 10.66
N ALA A 137 2.76 0.12 9.86
CA ALA A 137 3.97 -0.18 9.10
C ALA A 137 4.25 0.90 8.03
N GLY A 138 3.20 1.42 7.40
CA GLY A 138 3.27 2.56 6.49
C GLY A 138 3.77 3.81 7.16
N TYR A 139 3.17 4.15 8.31
CA TYR A 139 3.55 5.30 9.12
C TYR A 139 5.03 5.23 9.52
N ALA A 140 5.49 4.08 10.02
CA ALA A 140 6.88 3.84 10.38
C ALA A 140 7.86 3.86 9.19
N SER A 141 7.36 3.74 7.95
CA SER A 141 8.16 3.80 6.72
C SER A 141 8.33 5.22 6.19
N ALA A 142 7.51 6.17 6.63
CA ALA A 142 7.52 7.55 6.15
C ALA A 142 8.87 8.25 6.42
N ASP A 143 9.49 7.97 7.57
CA ASP A 143 10.78 8.56 7.97
C ASP A 143 11.97 7.91 7.28
N LYS A 144 11.78 6.74 6.65
CA LYS A 144 12.84 6.01 5.93
C LYS A 144 12.98 6.44 4.47
N ASP A 145 12.16 7.41 4.03
CA ASP A 145 11.93 7.78 2.61
C ASP A 145 11.69 6.54 1.71
N ALA A 146 11.20 5.45 2.30
CA ALA A 146 10.93 4.21 1.62
C ALA A 146 9.56 4.33 0.96
N ALA A 147 9.52 4.57 -0.34
CA ALA A 147 8.31 4.51 -1.17
C ALA A 147 8.02 3.06 -1.64
N LYS A 148 8.54 2.04 -0.95
CA LYS A 148 8.45 0.64 -1.38
C LYS A 148 7.72 -0.21 -0.36
N ILE A 149 6.78 -1.01 -0.84
CA ILE A 149 5.99 -1.93 -0.03
C ILE A 149 6.08 -3.35 -0.59
N ASP A 150 6.41 -4.34 0.25
CA ASP A 150 6.31 -5.76 -0.08
C ASP A 150 4.98 -6.33 0.46
N VAL A 151 3.98 -6.46 -0.41
CA VAL A 151 2.64 -6.93 -0.02
C VAL A 151 2.59 -8.42 0.33
N LYS A 152 3.61 -9.21 -0.04
CA LYS A 152 3.70 -10.63 0.34
C LYS A 152 4.37 -10.82 1.70
N ALA A 153 5.26 -9.91 2.08
CA ALA A 153 5.87 -9.90 3.41
C ALA A 153 4.85 -9.57 4.51
N PHE A 154 3.75 -8.90 4.16
CA PHE A 154 2.75 -8.44 5.12
C PHE A 154 2.15 -9.55 6.00
N ALA A 155 1.76 -10.69 5.42
CA ALA A 155 1.20 -11.78 6.22
C ALA A 155 2.19 -12.34 7.27
N ARG A 156 3.49 -12.36 6.94
CA ARG A 156 4.54 -12.76 7.90
C ARG A 156 4.75 -11.68 8.96
N HIS A 157 4.75 -10.43 8.55
CA HIS A 157 4.90 -9.28 9.43
C HIS A 157 3.74 -9.20 10.44
N GLU A 158 2.50 -9.34 9.98
CA GLU A 158 1.30 -9.36 10.81
C GLU A 158 1.38 -10.43 11.90
N LYS A 159 1.73 -11.67 11.52
CA LYS A 159 1.90 -12.77 12.47
C LYS A 159 2.98 -12.46 13.52
N ALA A 160 4.07 -11.81 13.12
CA ALA A 160 5.14 -11.41 14.03
C ALA A 160 4.65 -10.34 15.02
N VAL A 161 3.92 -9.33 14.53
CA VAL A 161 3.32 -8.27 15.36
C VAL A 161 2.30 -8.85 16.35
N GLN A 162 1.38 -9.71 15.90
CA GLN A 162 0.41 -10.39 16.77
C GLN A 162 1.12 -11.20 17.86
N THR A 163 2.15 -11.98 17.49
CA THR A 163 2.92 -12.77 18.44
C THR A 163 3.65 -11.88 19.45
N ALA A 164 4.26 -10.78 19.00
CA ALA A 164 4.96 -9.85 19.88
C ALA A 164 3.99 -9.14 20.84
N CYS A 165 2.85 -8.68 20.33
CA CYS A 165 1.82 -8.03 21.12
C CYS A 165 1.17 -8.98 22.14
N ALA A 166 1.02 -10.27 21.81
CA ALA A 166 0.45 -11.25 22.73
C ALA A 166 1.34 -11.47 23.97
N LYS A 167 2.66 -11.30 23.82
CA LYS A 167 3.63 -11.41 24.91
C LYS A 167 3.61 -10.21 25.86
N ASN A 168 3.31 -9.02 25.36
CA ASN A 168 3.27 -7.80 26.17
C ASN A 168 2.17 -6.86 25.71
N LYS A 169 0.98 -7.00 26.28
CA LYS A 169 -0.20 -6.20 25.93
C LYS A 169 -0.08 -4.71 26.28
N LYS A 170 0.80 -4.35 27.23
CA LYS A 170 0.94 -2.95 27.69
C LYS A 170 1.88 -2.11 26.82
N GLN A 171 2.67 -2.73 25.95
CA GLN A 171 3.58 -1.97 25.08
C GLN A 171 2.81 -1.26 23.95
N LEU A 172 3.35 -0.15 23.48
CA LEU A 172 2.79 0.58 22.33
C LEU A 172 2.95 -0.21 21.04
N LEU A 173 1.94 -0.12 20.16
CA LEU A 173 1.93 -0.84 18.90
C LEU A 173 2.98 -0.31 17.92
N LEU A 174 3.04 1.01 17.73
CA LEU A 174 3.92 1.65 16.75
C LEU A 174 5.41 1.23 16.86
N PRO A 175 6.07 1.29 18.04
CA PRO A 175 7.45 0.80 18.16
C PRO A 175 7.56 -0.72 17.99
N THR A 176 6.50 -1.49 18.24
CA THR A 176 6.47 -2.95 18.01
C THR A 176 6.48 -3.26 16.53
N VAL A 177 5.57 -2.63 15.77
CA VAL A 177 5.48 -2.74 14.31
C VAL A 177 6.77 -2.26 13.65
N SER A 178 7.28 -1.10 14.06
CA SER A 178 8.51 -0.52 13.50
C SER A 178 9.73 -1.43 13.62
N LYS A 179 9.86 -2.17 14.73
CA LYS A 179 10.96 -3.14 14.95
C LYS A 179 10.83 -4.38 14.09
N SER A 180 9.60 -4.82 13.81
CA SER A 180 9.32 -6.01 12.99
C SER A 180 9.25 -5.71 11.50
N TRP A 181 9.28 -4.43 11.10
CA TRP A 181 9.20 -3.98 9.71
C TRP A 181 10.59 -3.73 9.13
N GLN A 182 10.99 -4.57 8.17
CA GLN A 182 12.26 -4.51 7.44
C GLN A 182 12.01 -4.28 5.96
#